data_AF-A0A671P4Y2-F1
#
_entry.id   AF-A0A671P4Y2-F1
#
_cell.length_a   1.000
_cell.length_b   1.000
_cell.length_c   1.000
_cell.angle_alpha   90.00
_cell.angle_beta   90.00
_cell.angle_gamma   90.00
#
_symmetry.space_group_name_H-M   'P 1'
#
loop_
_entity.id
_entity.type
_entity.pdbx_description
1 polymer ?
#
loop_
_entity_poly.entity_id
_entity_poly.type
_entity_poly.pdbx_seq_one_letter_code
_entity_poly.pdbx_strand_id
1 'polypeptide(L)'
;TDCFKTLLLHTFLNVHKFLKETAVFSLSFPLSLLLIGLEKLIEIELFSCPCIVELNALLTASIFIGPALFTFTLMFLLLRPFKHGCSRCCAGVYDDTQQNCPKAFASCLIPPVMWIFLLFLHGEYFACGMTDWKRVYVFDKELNRSWCKPTEKMQNETVLRDLTRKYIHESQVNIMYCMSFS
;
A
#
# COMPACT_ATOMS: atom_id res chain seq x y z
N THR A 1 14.78 42.82 -18.20
CA THR A 1 13.75 41.75 -18.22
C THR A 1 14.26 40.40 -17.73
N ASP A 2 15.57 40.13 -17.74
CA ASP A 2 16.15 38.84 -17.27
C ASP A 2 16.38 38.73 -15.75
N CYS A 3 16.62 39.84 -15.05
CA CYS A 3 16.84 39.82 -13.60
C CYS A 3 15.57 39.43 -12.81
N PHE A 4 14.40 39.95 -13.22
CA PHE A 4 13.12 39.62 -12.57
C PHE A 4 12.71 38.15 -12.79
N LYS A 5 12.96 37.60 -14.00
CA LYS A 5 12.73 36.17 -14.26
C LYS A 5 13.66 35.28 -13.45
N THR A 6 14.92 35.67 -13.29
CA THR A 6 15.92 34.91 -12.52
C THR A 6 15.62 34.94 -11.02
N LEU A 7 15.23 36.11 -10.48
CA LEU A 7 14.82 36.26 -9.09
C LEU A 7 13.54 35.46 -8.80
N LEU A 8 12.52 35.58 -9.65
CA LEU A 8 11.25 34.87 -9.49
C LEU A 8 11.42 33.35 -9.64
N LEU A 9 12.28 32.90 -10.54
CA LEU A 9 12.67 31.50 -10.66
C LEU A 9 13.41 31.00 -9.41
N HIS A 10 14.35 31.78 -8.87
CA HIS A 10 15.09 31.43 -7.66
C HIS A 10 14.19 31.38 -6.42
N THR A 11 13.28 32.34 -6.24
CA THR A 11 12.29 32.33 -5.16
C THR A 11 11.33 31.16 -5.30
N PHE A 12 10.86 30.87 -6.52
CA PHE A 12 9.97 29.74 -6.78
C PHE A 12 10.66 28.40 -6.51
N LEU A 13 11.93 28.25 -6.89
CA LEU A 13 12.73 27.05 -6.61
C LEU A 13 12.97 26.86 -5.11
N ASN A 14 13.23 27.93 -4.35
CA ASN A 14 13.43 27.87 -2.91
C ASN A 14 12.14 27.53 -2.15
N VAL A 15 11.01 28.13 -2.54
CA VAL A 15 9.69 27.79 -1.99
C VAL A 15 9.35 26.34 -2.31
N HIS A 16 9.61 25.87 -3.54
CA HIS A 16 9.38 24.48 -3.94
C HIS A 16 10.28 23.49 -3.16
N LYS A 17 11.56 23.82 -2.93
CA LYS A 17 12.49 23.00 -2.14
C LYS A 17 12.06 22.91 -0.68
N PHE A 18 11.68 24.04 -0.07
CA PHE A 18 11.15 24.09 1.29
C PHE A 18 9.85 23.30 1.45
N LEU A 19 8.93 23.45 0.49
CA LEU A 19 7.70 22.66 0.43
C LEU A 19 7.99 21.16 0.25
N LYS A 20 9.00 20.77 -0.52
CA LYS A 20 9.35 19.37 -0.75
C LYS A 20 9.95 18.69 0.47
N GLU A 21 10.88 19.34 1.18
CA GLU A 21 11.45 18.79 2.42
C GLU A 21 10.41 18.71 3.53
N THR A 22 9.55 19.74 3.64
CA THR A 22 8.48 19.76 4.64
C THR A 22 7.40 18.74 4.29
N ALA A 23 6.99 18.63 3.01
CA ALA A 23 5.95 17.69 2.57
C ALA A 23 6.38 16.22 2.65
N VAL A 24 7.65 15.85 2.39
CA VAL A 24 8.05 14.43 2.51
C VAL A 24 7.83 13.93 3.94
N PHE A 25 8.20 14.70 4.97
CA PHE A 25 7.96 14.33 6.37
C PHE A 25 6.52 14.60 6.82
N SER A 26 5.94 15.75 6.46
CA SER A 26 4.62 16.17 6.92
C SER A 26 3.46 15.47 6.22
N LEU A 27 3.66 14.89 5.03
CA LEU A 27 2.62 14.19 4.28
C LEU A 27 2.68 12.68 4.46
N SER A 28 3.89 12.12 4.62
CA SER A 28 4.04 10.66 4.81
C SER A 28 3.37 10.18 6.10
N PHE A 29 3.47 10.95 7.19
CA PHE A 29 2.86 10.57 8.47
C PHE A 29 1.32 10.59 8.43
N PRO A 30 0.64 11.68 8.01
CA PRO A 30 -0.83 11.68 7.86
C PRO A 30 -1.34 10.69 6.83
N LEU A 31 -0.61 10.49 5.72
CA LEU A 31 -1.00 9.51 4.71
C LEU A 31 -0.91 8.07 5.25
N SER A 32 0.11 7.77 6.06
CA SER A 32 0.22 6.46 6.73
C SER A 32 -0.92 6.24 7.73
N LEU A 33 -1.28 7.27 8.50
CA LEU A 33 -2.42 7.19 9.42
C LEU A 33 -3.74 7.00 8.66
N LEU A 34 -3.91 7.70 7.54
CA LEU A 34 -5.07 7.55 6.66
C LEU A 34 -5.14 6.15 6.04
N LEU A 35 -4.00 5.56 5.68
CA LEU A 35 -3.93 4.17 5.21
C LEU A 35 -4.35 3.18 6.31
N ILE A 36 -3.94 3.38 7.56
CA ILE A 36 -4.40 2.56 8.68
C ILE A 36 -5.92 2.70 8.87
N GLY A 37 -6.45 3.92 8.81
CA GLY A 37 -7.89 4.16 8.88
C GLY A 37 -8.65 3.50 7.72
N LEU A 38 -8.11 3.57 6.51
CA LEU A 38 -8.67 2.93 5.33
C LEU A 38 -8.65 1.40 5.45
N GLU A 39 -7.57 0.83 6.00
CA GLU A 39 -7.45 -0.60 6.27
C GLU A 39 -8.58 -1.08 7.19
N LYS A 40 -8.82 -0.36 8.30
CA LYS A 40 -9.93 -0.65 9.21
C LYS A 40 -11.31 -0.49 8.59
N LEU A 41 -11.49 0.50 7.74
CA LEU A 41 -12.75 0.67 7.02
C LEU A 41 -12.98 -0.46 6.00
N ILE A 42 -11.93 -0.90 5.32
CA ILE A 42 -12.00 -2.03 4.40
C ILE A 42 -12.36 -3.31 5.17
N GLU A 43 -11.70 -3.57 6.30
CA GLU A 43 -11.95 -4.74 7.15
C GLU A 43 -13.41 -4.83 7.62
N ILE A 44 -13.96 -3.71 8.11
CA ILE A 44 -15.30 -3.68 8.73
C ILE A 44 -16.42 -3.67 7.68
N GLU A 45 -16.30 -2.83 6.64
CA GLU A 45 -17.43 -2.50 5.77
C GLU A 45 -17.35 -3.17 4.39
N LEU A 46 -16.15 -3.39 3.85
CA LEU A 46 -15.96 -3.85 2.47
C LEU A 46 -15.55 -5.31 2.38
N PHE A 47 -14.80 -5.79 3.37
CA PHE A 47 -14.14 -7.08 3.27
C PHE A 47 -15.03 -8.18 3.83
N SER A 48 -15.59 -8.93 2.92
CA SER A 48 -16.08 -10.28 3.16
C SER A 48 -15.51 -11.15 2.06
N CYS A 49 -14.58 -12.04 2.41
CA CYS A 49 -13.94 -12.90 1.43
C CYS A 49 -15.02 -13.68 0.65
N PRO A 50 -15.10 -13.53 -0.68
CA PRO A 50 -16.17 -14.13 -1.44
C PRO A 50 -16.10 -15.66 -1.35
N CYS A 51 -17.22 -16.31 -1.62
CA CYS A 51 -17.27 -17.77 -1.61
C CYS A 51 -16.89 -18.38 -2.98
N ILE A 52 -16.57 -17.53 -3.96
CA ILE A 52 -16.29 -17.87 -5.36
C ILE A 52 -14.79 -17.73 -5.61
N VAL A 53 -14.13 -18.87 -5.86
CA VAL A 53 -12.66 -18.99 -5.98
C VAL A 53 -12.04 -17.95 -6.93
N GLU A 54 -12.62 -17.75 -8.11
CA GLU A 54 -12.12 -16.79 -9.11
C GLU A 54 -12.21 -15.33 -8.62
N LEU A 55 -13.22 -15.02 -7.80
CA LEU A 55 -13.41 -13.68 -7.25
C LEU A 55 -12.49 -13.41 -6.06
N ASN A 56 -12.09 -14.44 -5.31
CA ASN A 56 -11.20 -14.31 -4.15
C ASN A 56 -9.87 -13.68 -4.56
N ALA A 57 -9.22 -14.26 -5.57
CA ALA A 57 -7.94 -13.78 -6.07
C ALA A 57 -8.05 -12.37 -6.66
N LEU A 58 -9.10 -12.09 -7.43
CA LEU A 58 -9.32 -10.78 -8.03
C LEU A 58 -9.59 -9.69 -6.99
N LEU A 59 -10.43 -9.99 -5.98
CA LEU A 59 -10.73 -9.06 -4.89
C LEU A 59 -9.48 -8.79 -4.05
N THR A 60 -8.78 -9.84 -3.62
CA THR A 60 -7.52 -9.71 -2.88
C THR A 60 -6.51 -8.90 -3.67
N ALA A 61 -6.29 -9.20 -4.96
CA ALA A 61 -5.37 -8.44 -5.81
C ALA A 61 -5.76 -6.97 -5.90
N SER A 62 -7.07 -6.66 -6.01
CA SER A 62 -7.57 -5.29 -6.08
C SER A 62 -7.33 -4.50 -4.79
N ILE A 63 -7.53 -5.14 -3.62
CA ILE A 63 -7.27 -4.53 -2.30
C ILE A 63 -5.78 -4.26 -2.10
N PHE A 64 -4.90 -5.14 -2.58
CA PHE A 64 -3.45 -4.92 -2.51
C PHE A 64 -3.01 -3.82 -3.49
N ILE A 65 -3.37 -3.95 -4.77
CA ILE A 65 -2.80 -3.14 -5.85
C ILE A 65 -3.45 -1.76 -5.94
N GLY A 66 -4.77 -1.65 -5.76
CA GLY A 66 -5.52 -0.41 -5.97
C GLY A 66 -5.02 0.76 -5.10
N PRO A 67 -5.08 0.65 -3.76
CA PRO A 67 -4.60 1.69 -2.85
C PRO A 67 -3.08 1.93 -2.96
N ALA A 68 -2.29 0.89 -3.25
CA ALA A 68 -0.85 1.03 -3.51
C ALA A 68 -0.59 1.90 -4.75
N LEU A 69 -1.22 1.62 -5.89
CA LEU A 69 -1.06 2.43 -7.10
C LEU A 69 -1.58 3.85 -6.92
N PHE A 70 -2.70 4.02 -6.21
CA PHE A 70 -3.25 5.33 -5.91
C PHE A 70 -2.27 6.18 -5.09
N THR A 71 -1.75 5.65 -3.98
CA THR A 71 -0.81 6.37 -3.14
C THR A 71 0.54 6.60 -3.81
N PHE A 72 1.04 5.63 -4.59
CA PHE A 72 2.23 5.81 -5.40
C PHE A 72 2.06 6.96 -6.39
N THR A 73 0.96 6.96 -7.14
CA THR A 73 0.66 8.01 -8.14
C THR A 73 0.53 9.38 -7.47
N LEU A 74 -0.17 9.46 -6.33
CA LEU A 74 -0.32 10.69 -5.57
C LEU A 74 1.06 11.22 -5.13
N MET A 75 1.89 10.39 -4.51
CA MET A 75 3.23 10.79 -4.09
C MET A 75 4.12 11.17 -5.27
N PHE A 76 4.03 10.45 -6.38
CA PHE A 76 4.78 10.74 -7.60
C PHE A 76 4.39 12.09 -8.20
N LEU A 77 3.10 12.42 -8.23
CA LEU A 77 2.59 13.70 -8.72
C LEU A 77 2.97 14.87 -7.80
N LEU A 78 3.03 14.64 -6.49
CA LEU A 78 3.39 15.65 -5.50
C LEU A 78 4.91 15.90 -5.46
N LEU A 79 5.73 14.85 -5.46
CA LEU A 79 7.18 14.95 -5.37
C LEU A 79 7.86 15.22 -6.73
N ARG A 80 7.15 14.97 -7.83
CA ARG A 80 7.59 15.16 -9.23
C ARG A 80 9.06 14.79 -9.46
N PRO A 81 9.44 13.52 -9.24
CA PRO A 81 10.85 13.12 -9.25
C PRO A 81 11.57 13.40 -10.59
N PHE A 82 10.84 13.49 -11.71
CA PHE A 82 11.42 13.69 -13.05
C PHE A 82 11.26 15.11 -13.64
N LYS A 83 10.64 16.06 -12.94
CA LYS A 83 10.37 17.40 -13.52
C LYS A 83 11.59 18.33 -13.51
N HIS A 84 12.64 18.00 -12.77
CA HIS A 84 13.93 18.69 -12.87
C HIS A 84 14.83 17.79 -13.72
N GLY A 85 15.11 18.24 -14.94
CA GLY A 85 15.69 17.41 -15.99
C GLY A 85 16.81 16.50 -15.49
N CYS A 86 16.72 15.22 -15.83
CA CYS A 86 17.80 14.25 -15.76
C CYS A 86 18.90 14.59 -16.81
N SER A 87 19.22 15.88 -16.99
CA SER A 87 20.28 16.37 -17.89
C SER A 87 21.57 16.72 -17.14
N ARG A 88 21.56 16.65 -15.80
CA ARG A 88 22.71 16.97 -14.95
C ARG A 88 23.29 15.78 -14.17
N CYS A 89 22.97 14.54 -14.56
CA CYS A 89 23.60 13.35 -13.99
C CYS A 89 25.09 13.20 -14.34
N CYS A 90 25.70 14.11 -15.11
CA CYS A 90 27.11 14.00 -15.54
C CYS A 90 27.95 15.29 -15.46
N ALA A 91 27.55 16.35 -14.74
CA ALA A 91 28.41 17.52 -14.58
C ALA A 91 28.37 18.01 -13.13
N GLY A 92 29.48 17.79 -12.43
CA GLY A 92 29.60 17.93 -10.98
C GLY A 92 29.42 19.34 -10.43
N VAL A 93 29.21 19.38 -9.12
CA VAL A 93 29.86 20.21 -8.09
C VAL A 93 29.20 19.81 -6.77
N TYR A 94 30.02 19.61 -5.73
CA TYR A 94 29.64 19.30 -4.34
C TYR A 94 28.58 20.30 -3.82
N ASP A 95 27.35 19.84 -3.58
CA ASP A 95 26.34 20.60 -2.83
C ASP A 95 25.42 19.63 -2.07
N ASP A 96 25.46 19.69 -0.74
CA ASP A 96 24.85 18.74 0.23
C ASP A 96 23.32 18.65 0.19
N THR A 97 22.67 19.39 -0.72
CA THR A 97 21.21 19.46 -0.85
C THR A 97 20.66 18.99 -2.19
N GLN A 98 21.47 18.25 -2.96
CA GLN A 98 21.01 17.58 -4.17
C GLN A 98 20.17 16.35 -3.81
N GLN A 99 18.85 16.48 -3.89
CA GLN A 99 17.96 15.32 -3.80
C GLN A 99 18.21 14.43 -5.02
N ASN A 100 19.10 13.45 -4.83
CA ASN A 100 19.41 12.44 -5.82
C ASN A 100 18.12 11.79 -6.32
N CYS A 101 17.94 11.70 -7.64
CA CYS A 101 16.77 11.10 -8.30
C CYS A 101 16.33 9.75 -7.66
N PRO A 102 17.25 8.85 -7.26
CA PRO A 102 16.90 7.64 -6.51
C PRO A 102 16.20 7.89 -5.17
N LYS A 103 16.61 8.91 -4.41
CA LYS A 103 16.04 9.24 -3.09
C LYS A 103 14.61 9.77 -3.22
N ALA A 104 14.35 10.61 -4.23
CA ALA A 104 13.00 11.11 -4.50
C ALA A 104 12.04 10.00 -4.96
N PHE A 105 12.52 9.06 -5.77
CA PHE A 105 11.76 7.89 -6.18
C PHE A 105 11.48 6.94 -5.00
N ALA A 106 12.49 6.67 -4.17
CA ALA A 106 12.35 5.86 -2.96
C ALA A 106 11.28 6.43 -2.01
N SER A 107 11.25 7.76 -1.81
CA SER A 107 10.19 8.38 -1.00
C SER A 107 8.77 8.19 -1.55
N CYS A 108 8.61 8.03 -2.87
CA CYS A 108 7.30 7.75 -3.47
C CYS A 108 6.83 6.30 -3.19
N LEU A 109 7.77 5.39 -2.92
CA LEU A 109 7.48 3.99 -2.62
C LEU A 109 7.13 3.77 -1.15
N ILE A 110 7.41 4.70 -0.24
CA ILE A 110 7.16 4.50 1.20
C ILE A 110 5.66 4.20 1.46
N PRO A 111 4.68 5.03 1.06
CA PRO A 111 3.27 4.73 1.33
C PRO A 111 2.73 3.43 0.70
N PRO A 112 2.98 3.12 -0.60
CA PRO A 112 2.49 1.87 -1.17
C PRO A 112 3.14 0.65 -0.52
N VAL A 113 4.43 0.72 -0.17
CA VAL A 113 5.10 -0.36 0.53
C VAL A 113 4.49 -0.54 1.94
N MET A 114 4.28 0.54 2.68
CA MET A 114 3.60 0.50 3.99
C MET A 114 2.19 -0.09 3.91
N TRP A 115 1.42 0.24 2.86
CA TRP A 115 0.10 -0.35 2.62
C TRP A 115 0.16 -1.88 2.49
N ILE A 116 1.06 -2.38 1.65
CA ILE A 116 1.23 -3.81 1.43
C ILE A 116 1.68 -4.50 2.73
N PHE A 117 2.59 -3.88 3.48
CA PHE A 117 3.02 -4.36 4.80
C PHE A 117 1.83 -4.53 5.77
N LEU A 118 0.94 -3.53 5.87
CA LEU A 118 -0.24 -3.59 6.74
C LEU A 118 -1.18 -4.76 6.38
N LEU A 119 -1.39 -5.01 5.09
CA LEU A 119 -2.25 -6.10 4.63
C LEU A 119 -1.65 -7.49 4.94
N PHE A 120 -0.34 -7.66 4.79
CA PHE A 120 0.34 -8.91 5.15
C PHE A 120 0.36 -9.14 6.68
N LEU A 121 0.49 -8.07 7.47
CA LEU A 121 0.43 -8.16 8.94
C LEU A 121 -0.96 -8.60 9.43
N HIS A 122 -2.05 -8.13 8.80
CA HIS A 122 -3.38 -8.69 9.07
C HIS A 122 -3.51 -10.12 8.56
N GLY A 123 -3.02 -10.40 7.35
CA GLY A 123 -2.97 -11.74 6.76
C GLY A 123 -4.31 -12.31 6.31
N GLU A 124 -5.45 -11.74 6.72
CA GLU A 124 -6.78 -12.22 6.32
C GLU A 124 -7.03 -12.10 4.81
N TYR A 125 -6.57 -11.00 4.20
CA TYR A 125 -6.64 -10.77 2.77
C TYR A 125 -5.79 -11.78 1.98
N PHE A 126 -4.59 -12.09 2.50
CA PHE A 126 -3.68 -13.07 1.91
C PHE A 126 -4.28 -14.48 2.01
N ALA A 127 -4.77 -14.85 3.20
CA ALA A 127 -5.45 -16.12 3.41
C ALA A 127 -6.63 -16.27 2.43
N CYS A 128 -7.48 -15.24 2.31
CA CYS A 128 -8.60 -15.22 1.35
C CYS A 128 -8.15 -15.52 -0.10
N GLY A 129 -7.09 -14.87 -0.57
CA GLY A 129 -6.56 -15.08 -1.92
C GLY A 129 -5.96 -16.47 -2.15
N MET A 130 -5.43 -17.09 -1.08
CA MET A 130 -4.88 -18.45 -1.13
C MET A 130 -5.95 -19.55 -1.01
N THR A 131 -7.17 -19.21 -0.57
CA THR A 131 -8.26 -20.20 -0.47
C THR A 131 -8.84 -20.56 -1.83
N ASP A 132 -8.75 -21.84 -2.19
CA ASP A 132 -9.20 -22.41 -3.46
C ASP A 132 -10.52 -23.21 -3.35
N TRP A 133 -11.07 -23.32 -2.15
CA TRP A 133 -12.26 -24.13 -1.89
C TRP A 133 -13.57 -23.36 -2.13
N LYS A 134 -14.55 -24.04 -2.74
CA LYS A 134 -15.91 -23.52 -2.95
C LYS A 134 -16.67 -23.46 -1.63
N ARG A 135 -17.12 -22.26 -1.26
CA ARG A 135 -17.96 -22.04 -0.07
C ARG A 135 -19.40 -21.75 -0.50
N VAL A 136 -20.35 -21.95 0.40
CA VAL A 136 -21.75 -21.55 0.21
C VAL A 136 -22.02 -20.33 1.07
N TYR A 137 -22.65 -19.30 0.49
CA TYR A 137 -23.08 -18.14 1.25
C TYR A 137 -24.19 -18.55 2.23
N VAL A 138 -23.95 -18.37 3.52
CA VAL A 138 -24.93 -18.54 4.58
C VAL A 138 -25.09 -17.20 5.27
N PHE A 139 -26.33 -16.71 5.37
CA PHE A 139 -26.59 -15.48 6.11
C PHE A 139 -26.63 -15.76 7.60
N ASP A 140 -25.75 -15.10 8.36
CA ASP A 140 -25.78 -15.15 9.82
C ASP A 140 -26.69 -14.06 10.36
N LYS A 141 -27.73 -14.45 11.11
CA LYS A 141 -28.72 -13.53 11.67
C LYS A 141 -28.20 -12.78 12.90
N GLU A 142 -27.20 -13.31 13.61
CA GLU A 142 -26.61 -12.68 14.81
C GLU A 142 -25.57 -11.64 14.41
N LEU A 143 -24.75 -11.95 13.40
CA LEU A 143 -23.72 -11.05 12.87
C LEU A 143 -24.24 -10.12 11.77
N ASN A 144 -25.50 -10.30 11.34
CA ASN A 144 -26.15 -9.55 10.25
C ASN A 144 -25.30 -9.46 8.96
N ARG A 145 -24.55 -10.52 8.66
CA ARG A 145 -23.66 -10.59 7.49
C ARG A 145 -23.66 -11.98 6.87
N SER A 146 -23.49 -12.04 5.56
CA SER A 146 -23.28 -13.30 4.87
C SER A 146 -21.86 -13.81 5.13
N TRP A 147 -21.73 -15.02 5.66
CA TRP A 147 -20.45 -15.70 5.82
C TRP A 147 -20.40 -16.95 4.95
N CYS A 148 -19.19 -17.38 4.63
CA CYS A 148 -18.95 -18.49 3.73
C CYS A 148 -18.82 -19.79 4.52
N LYS A 149 -19.84 -20.65 4.49
CA LYS A 149 -19.80 -22.00 5.08
C LYS A 149 -19.18 -22.99 4.10
N PRO A 150 -18.26 -23.88 4.52
CA PRO A 150 -17.77 -24.94 3.64
C PRO A 150 -18.89 -25.88 3.18
N THR A 151 -18.79 -26.39 1.96
CA THR A 151 -19.71 -27.42 1.47
C THR A 151 -19.33 -28.76 2.12
N GLU A 152 -20.30 -29.49 2.69
CA GLU A 152 -20.10 -30.77 3.42
C GLU A 152 -19.24 -31.82 2.67
N LYS A 153 -19.16 -31.71 1.32
CA LYS A 153 -18.40 -32.63 0.48
C LYS A 153 -16.88 -32.37 0.43
N MET A 154 -16.39 -31.21 0.90
CA MET A 154 -15.00 -30.78 0.65
C MET A 154 -14.08 -30.98 1.85
N GLN A 155 -14.50 -30.67 3.09
CA GLN A 155 -13.68 -30.81 4.32
C GLN A 155 -14.48 -30.44 5.59
N ASN A 156 -14.01 -30.91 6.76
CA ASN A 156 -14.52 -30.50 8.08
C ASN A 156 -14.22 -29.02 8.37
N GLU A 157 -15.19 -28.29 8.95
CA GLU A 157 -15.06 -26.86 9.30
C GLU A 157 -13.82 -26.54 10.14
N THR A 158 -13.44 -27.45 11.05
CA THR A 158 -12.26 -27.32 11.92
C THR A 158 -10.96 -27.30 11.12
N VAL A 159 -10.80 -28.22 10.18
CA VAL A 159 -9.62 -28.33 9.30
C VAL A 159 -9.45 -27.06 8.48
N LEU A 160 -10.55 -26.50 7.98
CA LEU A 160 -10.55 -25.29 7.19
C LEU A 160 -10.15 -24.04 8.00
N ARG A 161 -10.63 -23.96 9.24
CA ARG A 161 -10.25 -22.89 10.18
C ARG A 161 -8.76 -22.97 10.51
N ASP A 162 -8.24 -24.17 10.71
CA ASP A 162 -6.81 -24.37 10.98
C ASP A 162 -5.94 -24.01 9.78
N LEU A 163 -6.38 -24.36 8.56
CA LEU A 163 -5.69 -23.99 7.32
C LEU A 163 -5.69 -22.47 7.10
N THR A 164 -6.82 -21.81 7.36
CA THR A 164 -6.91 -20.34 7.29
C THR A 164 -5.95 -19.68 8.29
N ARG A 165 -5.93 -20.17 9.54
CA ARG A 165 -5.01 -19.68 10.58
C ARG A 165 -3.55 -19.89 10.16
N LYS A 166 -3.23 -21.02 9.53
CA LYS A 166 -1.90 -21.30 8.98
C LYS A 166 -1.49 -20.25 7.94
N TYR A 167 -2.35 -19.93 6.98
CA TYR A 167 -2.04 -18.90 5.97
C TYR A 167 -1.85 -17.50 6.57
N ILE A 168 -2.64 -17.13 7.58
CA ILE A 168 -2.46 -15.88 8.31
C ILE A 168 -1.08 -15.84 8.99
N HIS A 169 -0.71 -16.92 9.68
CA HIS A 169 0.61 -17.00 10.32
C HIS A 169 1.75 -16.98 9.30
N GLU A 170 1.64 -17.69 8.19
CA GLU A 170 2.64 -17.66 7.12
C GLU A 170 2.81 -16.24 6.54
N SER A 171 1.70 -15.53 6.31
CA SER A 171 1.70 -14.13 5.88
C SER A 171 2.48 -13.23 6.84
N GLN A 172 2.15 -13.31 8.14
CA GLN A 172 2.76 -12.51 9.20
C GLN A 172 4.25 -12.81 9.39
N VAL A 173 4.63 -14.09 9.33
CA VAL A 173 6.01 -14.52 9.48
C VAL A 173 6.85 -14.08 8.29
N ASN A 174 6.36 -14.31 7.06
CA ASN A 174 7.06 -13.91 5.83
C ASN A 174 7.34 -12.41 5.81
N ILE A 175 6.35 -11.60 6.20
CA ILE A 175 6.52 -10.15 6.18
C ILE A 175 7.45 -9.65 7.29
N MET A 176 7.41 -10.27 8.48
CA MET A 176 8.34 -9.95 9.57
C MET A 176 9.79 -10.30 9.23
N TYR A 177 9.99 -11.42 8.53
CA TYR A 177 11.28 -11.75 7.95
C TYR A 177 11.73 -10.70 6.93
N CYS A 178 10.87 -10.28 6.00
CA CYS A 178 11.22 -9.23 5.03
C CYS A 178 11.63 -7.91 5.71
N MET A 179 10.97 -7.52 6.80
CA MET A 179 11.33 -6.33 7.59
C MET A 179 12.65 -6.47 8.33
N SER A 180 13.00 -7.68 8.78
CA SER A 180 14.23 -7.92 9.55
C SER A 180 15.50 -7.99 8.67
N PHE A 181 15.33 -8.22 7.37
CA PHE A 181 16.41 -8.38 6.39
C PHE A 181 16.53 -7.19 5.39
N SER A 182 15.70 -6.15 5.53
CA SER A 182 15.75 -4.90 4.74
C SER A 182 16.47 -3.79 5.50
#